data_AF-A0A345C1W2-F1
#
_entry.id   AF-A0A345C1W2-F1
#
_cell.length_a   1.000
_cell.length_b   1.000
_cell.length_c   1.000
_cell.angle_alpha   90.00
_cell.angle_beta   90.00
_cell.angle_gamma   90.00
#
_symmetry.space_group_name_H-M   'P 1'
#
loop_
_entity.id
_entity.type
_entity.pdbx_description
1 polymer ?
#
loop_
_entity_poly.entity_id
_entity_poly.type
_entity_poly.pdbx_seq_one_letter_code
_entity_poly.pdbx_strand_id
1 'polypeptide(L)'
;MGTVSVTGALLIITGWFALVEYDKFNEAEKREILQGIKKSPLKIATIALMPVGILVNIIGGFVFSPMTMIIGSSMIFLQAIIVSILFWNRTRWKSILLLVVVIGLGIFIYVPLWL
;
A
#
# COMPACT_ATOMS: atom_id res chain seq x y z
N MET A 1 16.02 12.52 6.11
CA MET A 1 14.64 12.96 6.45
C MET A 1 13.62 12.82 5.30
N GLY A 2 14.01 12.59 4.04
CA GLY A 2 13.05 12.55 2.91
C GLY A 2 12.28 11.23 2.66
N THR A 3 12.83 10.06 2.97
CA THR A 3 12.19 8.75 2.66
C THR A 3 10.99 8.41 3.53
N VAL A 4 10.96 8.91 4.77
CA VAL A 4 9.86 8.66 5.72
C VAL A 4 8.61 9.44 5.30
N SER A 5 8.74 10.63 4.73
CA SER A 5 7.57 11.42 4.27
C SER A 5 6.88 10.78 3.07
N VAL A 6 7.64 10.22 2.13
CA VAL A 6 7.11 9.57 0.92
C VAL A 6 6.39 8.28 1.26
N THR A 7 6.97 7.46 2.14
CA THR A 7 6.34 6.21 2.60
C THR A 7 5.05 6.51 3.36
N GLY A 8 5.03 7.54 4.20
CA GLY A 8 3.81 8.02 4.87
C GLY A 8 2.73 8.51 3.91
N ALA A 9 3.12 9.26 2.86
CA ALA A 9 2.18 9.73 1.84
C ALA A 9 1.52 8.57 1.08
N LEU A 10 2.29 7.52 0.73
CA LEU A 10 1.76 6.31 0.11
C LEU A 10 0.72 5.62 0.99
N LEU A 11 0.97 5.52 2.30
CA LEU A 11 0.02 4.94 3.25
C LEU A 11 -1.29 5.72 3.30
N ILE A 12 -1.20 7.05 3.44
CA ILE A 12 -2.37 7.92 3.56
C ILE A 12 -3.22 7.86 2.29
N ILE A 13 -2.60 8.00 1.11
CA ILE A 13 -3.34 8.03 -0.16
C ILE A 13 -3.96 6.66 -0.45
N THR A 14 -3.20 5.57 -0.27
CA THR A 14 -3.72 4.22 -0.51
C THR A 14 -4.85 3.89 0.46
N GLY A 15 -4.69 4.22 1.74
CA GLY A 15 -5.71 4.01 2.77
C GLY A 15 -6.97 4.84 2.51
N TRP A 16 -6.82 6.11 2.15
CA TRP A 16 -7.95 6.98 1.81
C TRP A 16 -8.77 6.45 0.63
N PHE A 17 -8.11 6.10 -0.48
CA PHE A 17 -8.79 5.52 -1.64
C PHE A 17 -9.48 4.21 -1.30
N ALA A 18 -8.83 3.36 -0.50
CA ALA A 18 -9.41 2.09 -0.09
C ALA A 18 -10.67 2.28 0.79
N LEU A 19 -10.64 3.21 1.75
CA LEU A 19 -11.78 3.52 2.60
C LEU A 19 -12.95 4.11 1.81
N VAL A 20 -12.68 5.07 0.93
CA VAL A 20 -13.71 5.70 0.09
C VAL A 20 -14.39 4.67 -0.83
N GLU A 21 -13.66 3.67 -1.33
CA GLU A 21 -14.27 2.61 -2.13
C GLU A 21 -15.00 1.58 -1.26
N TYR A 22 -14.47 1.27 -0.07
CA TYR A 22 -15.08 0.35 0.89
C TYR A 22 -16.43 0.87 1.43
N ASP A 23 -16.56 2.19 1.63
CA ASP A 23 -17.79 2.82 2.13
C ASP A 23 -18.97 2.72 1.16
N LYS A 24 -18.73 2.44 -0.12
CA LYS A 24 -19.79 2.25 -1.11
C LYS A 24 -20.49 0.90 -0.99
N PHE A 25 -19.86 -0.07 -0.32
CA PHE A 25 -20.43 -1.41 -0.18
C PHE A 25 -21.51 -1.42 0.90
N ASN A 26 -22.55 -2.21 0.69
CA ASN A 26 -23.54 -2.45 1.73
C ASN A 26 -23.00 -3.43 2.79
N GLU A 27 -23.68 -3.53 3.93
CA GLU A 27 -23.24 -4.40 5.05
C GLU A 27 -23.18 -5.89 4.69
N ALA A 28 -24.02 -6.36 3.75
CA ALA A 28 -24.01 -7.75 3.30
C ALA A 28 -22.76 -8.04 2.44
N GLU A 29 -22.43 -7.16 1.50
CA GLU A 29 -21.23 -7.24 0.65
C GLU A 29 -19.95 -7.14 1.49
N LYS A 30 -19.91 -6.23 2.47
CA LYS A 30 -18.78 -6.11 3.40
C LYS A 30 -18.53 -7.43 4.14
N ARG A 31 -19.60 -8.08 4.64
CA ARG A 31 -19.49 -9.40 5.30
C ARG A 31 -18.99 -10.48 4.34
N GLU A 32 -19.47 -10.49 3.11
CA GLU A 32 -19.02 -11.44 2.09
C GLU A 32 -17.53 -11.26 1.76
N ILE A 33 -17.08 -10.02 1.56
CA ILE A 33 -15.66 -9.68 1.35
C ILE A 33 -14.83 -10.19 2.53
N LEU A 34 -15.26 -9.91 3.76
CA LEU A 34 -14.53 -10.30 4.96
C LEU A 34 -14.43 -11.82 5.10
N GLN A 35 -15.51 -12.55 4.82
CA GLN A 35 -15.49 -14.02 4.79
C GLN A 35 -14.59 -14.54 3.66
N GLY A 36 -14.63 -13.92 2.48
CA GLY A 36 -13.78 -14.25 1.35
C GLY A 36 -12.30 -14.03 1.62
N ILE A 37 -11.94 -13.04 2.44
CA ILE A 37 -10.58 -12.82 2.93
C ILE A 37 -10.19 -13.92 3.92
N LYS A 38 -11.03 -14.19 4.93
CA LYS A 38 -10.76 -15.20 5.97
C LYS A 38 -10.54 -16.61 5.41
N LYS A 39 -11.21 -16.95 4.30
CA LYS A 39 -11.09 -18.27 3.64
C LYS A 39 -9.83 -18.40 2.77
N SER A 40 -9.12 -17.32 2.47
CA SER A 40 -8.00 -17.33 1.53
C SER A 40 -6.71 -16.85 2.21
N PRO A 41 -5.77 -17.76 2.50
CA PRO A 41 -4.46 -17.42 3.06
C PRO A 41 -3.71 -16.39 2.20
N LEU A 42 -3.86 -16.48 0.88
CA LEU A 42 -3.21 -15.58 -0.06
C LEU A 42 -3.72 -14.14 0.09
N LYS A 43 -5.04 -13.94 0.25
CA LYS A 43 -5.62 -12.61 0.50
C LYS A 43 -5.17 -12.03 1.84
N ILE A 44 -5.05 -12.87 2.87
CA ILE A 44 -4.53 -12.47 4.18
C ILE A 44 -3.08 -12.02 4.05
N ALA A 45 -2.23 -12.79 3.36
CA ALA A 45 -0.84 -12.43 3.11
C ALA A 45 -0.72 -11.12 2.32
N THR A 46 -1.56 -10.92 1.31
CA THR A 46 -1.62 -9.66 0.57
C THR A 46 -1.99 -8.49 1.48
N ILE A 47 -3.02 -8.61 2.32
CA ILE A 47 -3.42 -7.52 3.24
C ILE A 47 -2.34 -7.24 4.28
N ALA A 48 -1.65 -8.27 4.77
CA ALA A 48 -0.58 -8.15 5.76
C ALA A 48 0.68 -7.47 5.21
N LEU A 49 0.84 -7.36 3.89
CA LEU A 49 2.04 -6.84 3.25
C LEU A 49 2.34 -5.39 3.65
N MET A 50 1.32 -4.54 3.77
CA MET A 50 1.49 -3.14 4.21
C MET A 50 1.79 -3.01 5.71
N PRO A 51 1.02 -3.62 6.64
CA PRO A 51 1.37 -3.63 8.06
C PRO A 51 2.79 -4.15 8.34
N VAL A 52 3.19 -5.24 7.68
CA VAL A 52 4.55 -5.79 7.82
C VAL A 52 5.58 -4.82 7.23
N GLY A 53 5.31 -4.24 6.06
CA GLY A 53 6.18 -3.24 5.45
C GLY A 53 6.41 -2.02 6.34
N ILE A 54 5.38 -1.55 7.05
CA ILE A 54 5.48 -0.46 8.03
C ILE A 54 6.41 -0.85 9.18
N LEU A 55 6.21 -2.04 9.77
CA LEU A 55 7.07 -2.52 10.85
C LEU A 55 8.53 -2.63 10.42
N VAL A 56 8.79 -3.21 9.25
CA VAL A 56 10.14 -3.36 8.70
C VAL A 56 10.77 -1.99 8.45
N ASN A 57 10.01 -1.03 7.93
CA ASN A 57 10.51 0.33 7.69
C ASN A 57 10.89 1.05 9.00
N ILE A 58 10.04 0.96 10.02
CA ILE A 58 10.29 1.54 11.34
C ILE A 58 11.52 0.90 11.99
N ILE A 59 11.62 -0.44 11.96
CA ILE A 59 12.78 -1.17 12.49
C ILE A 59 14.05 -0.70 11.78
N GLY A 60 14.02 -0.61 10.44
CA GLY A 60 15.15 -0.11 9.65
C GLY A 60 15.57 1.29 10.04
N GLY A 61 14.62 2.19 10.32
CA GLY A 61 14.90 3.53 10.83
C GLY A 61 15.54 3.51 12.22
N PHE A 62 15.08 2.63 13.10
CA PHE A 62 15.61 2.48 14.46
C PHE A 62 17.04 1.93 14.48
N VAL A 63 17.36 0.96 13.61
CA VAL A 63 18.72 0.40 13.50
C VAL A 63 19.61 1.15 12.51
N PHE A 64 19.16 2.28 11.97
CA PHE A 64 19.86 3.06 10.94
C PHE A 64 20.32 2.23 9.73
N SER A 65 19.51 1.24 9.31
CA SER A 65 19.78 0.38 8.16
C SER A 65 18.99 0.85 6.94
N PRO A 66 19.62 1.51 5.95
CA PRO A 66 18.93 1.99 4.75
C PRO A 66 18.29 0.84 3.96
N MET A 67 18.98 -0.31 3.88
CA MET A 67 18.48 -1.50 3.18
C MET A 67 17.19 -2.02 3.80
N THR A 68 17.13 -2.11 5.13
CA THR A 68 15.92 -2.55 5.84
C THR A 68 14.78 -1.56 5.63
N MET A 69 15.06 -0.26 5.67
CA MET A 69 14.05 0.77 5.37
C MET A 69 13.47 0.62 3.96
N ILE A 70 14.34 0.41 2.96
CA ILE A 70 13.94 0.24 1.56
C ILE A 70 13.09 -1.02 1.37
N ILE A 71 13.43 -2.13 2.03
CA ILE A 71 12.61 -3.36 1.99
C ILE A 71 11.21 -3.06 2.52
N GLY A 72 11.09 -2.40 3.67
CA GLY A 72 9.80 -2.02 4.23
C GLY A 72 9.00 -1.09 3.32
N SER A 73 9.64 -0.06 2.77
CA SER A 73 9.01 0.86 1.80
C SER A 73 8.59 0.15 0.51
N SER A 74 9.36 -0.83 0.03
CA SER A 74 9.06 -1.62 -1.17
C SER A 74 7.82 -2.50 -0.96
N MET A 75 7.65 -3.06 0.24
CA MET A 75 6.43 -3.80 0.59
C MET A 75 5.21 -2.86 0.58
N ILE A 76 5.29 -1.69 1.22
CA ILE A 76 4.20 -0.71 1.22
C ILE A 76 3.84 -0.27 -0.21
N PHE A 77 4.86 0.00 -1.03
CA PHE A 77 4.71 0.38 -2.42
C PHE A 77 4.04 -0.73 -3.25
N LEU A 78 4.48 -1.98 -3.09
CA LEU A 78 3.88 -3.12 -3.77
C LEU A 78 2.40 -3.28 -3.40
N GLN A 79 2.05 -3.07 -2.13
CA GLN A 79 0.64 -3.11 -1.72
C GLN A 79 -0.18 -2.00 -2.40
N ALA A 80 0.37 -0.80 -2.49
CA ALA A 80 -0.31 0.32 -3.15
C ALA A 80 -0.58 0.04 -4.64
N ILE A 81 0.36 -0.63 -5.33
CA ILE A 81 0.15 -1.10 -6.71
C ILE A 81 -0.96 -2.14 -6.77
N ILE A 82 -0.93 -3.15 -5.89
CA ILE A 82 -1.95 -4.21 -5.85
C ILE A 82 -3.34 -3.60 -5.64
N VAL A 83 -3.48 -2.69 -4.68
CA VAL A 83 -4.73 -1.97 -4.40
C VAL A 83 -5.19 -1.18 -5.63
N SER A 84 -4.27 -0.49 -6.30
CA SER A 84 -4.59 0.24 -7.54
C SER A 84 -5.15 -0.69 -8.61
N ILE A 85 -4.51 -1.83 -8.85
CA ILE A 85 -4.97 -2.83 -9.83
C ILE A 85 -6.33 -3.43 -9.43
N LEU A 86 -6.55 -3.69 -8.14
CA LEU A 86 -7.80 -4.26 -7.65
C LEU A 86 -8.99 -3.33 -7.95
N PHE A 87 -8.80 -2.02 -7.84
CA PHE A 87 -9.82 -1.03 -8.20
C PHE A 87 -10.00 -0.81 -9.71
N TRP A 88 -9.13 -1.37 -10.56
CA TRP A 88 -9.21 -1.21 -12.01
C TRP A 88 -10.53 -1.72 -12.58
N ASN A 89 -11.01 -2.86 -12.08
CA ASN A 89 -12.24 -3.47 -12.57
C ASN A 89 -13.52 -2.75 -12.13
N ARG A 90 -13.50 -2.00 -11.02
CA ARG A 90 -14.68 -1.26 -10.53
C ARG A 90 -14.68 0.21 -10.92
N THR A 91 -13.55 0.90 -10.74
CA THR A 91 -13.44 2.35 -10.93
C THR A 91 -12.15 2.71 -11.65
N ARG A 92 -12.12 2.49 -12.98
CA ARG A 92 -10.95 2.70 -13.85
C ARG A 92 -10.27 4.05 -13.64
N TRP A 93 -11.03 5.16 -13.60
CA TRP A 93 -10.46 6.50 -13.44
C TRP A 93 -9.76 6.72 -12.09
N LYS A 94 -10.38 6.29 -10.99
CA LYS A 94 -9.79 6.39 -9.65
C LYS A 94 -8.56 5.50 -9.51
N SER A 95 -8.61 4.31 -10.11
CA SER A 95 -7.51 3.36 -10.15
C SER A 95 -6.32 3.90 -10.96
N ILE A 96 -6.55 4.50 -12.13
CA ILE A 96 -5.50 5.15 -12.93
C ILE A 96 -4.86 6.30 -12.14
N LEU A 97 -5.68 7.15 -11.50
CA LEU A 97 -5.17 8.25 -10.68
C LEU A 97 -4.30 7.73 -9.53
N LEU A 98 -4.79 6.72 -8.80
CA LEU A 98 -4.03 6.10 -7.71
C LEU A 98 -2.72 5.49 -8.24
N LEU A 99 -2.76 4.77 -9.35
CA LEU A 99 -1.58 4.14 -9.95
C LEU A 99 -0.53 5.18 -10.35
N VAL A 100 -0.93 6.28 -10.99
CA VAL A 100 -0.01 7.37 -11.38
C VAL A 100 0.64 8.00 -10.16
N VAL A 101 -0.15 8.30 -9.12
CA VAL A 101 0.35 8.87 -7.87
C VAL A 101 1.30 7.91 -7.17
N VAL A 102 0.95 6.62 -7.09
CA VAL A 102 1.77 5.57 -6.50
C VAL A 102 3.10 5.46 -7.23
N ILE A 103 3.10 5.35 -8.57
CA ILE A 103 4.32 5.30 -9.38
C ILE A 103 5.19 6.54 -9.15
N GLY A 104 4.58 7.74 -9.16
CA GLY A 104 5.29 8.99 -8.88
C GLY A 104 5.98 8.97 -7.52
N LEU A 105 5.28 8.57 -6.46
CA LEU A 105 5.85 8.43 -5.11
C LEU A 105 6.89 7.30 -5.03
N GLY A 106 6.70 6.22 -5.78
CA GLY A 106 7.64 5.12 -5.88
C GLY A 106 9.00 5.57 -6.40
N ILE A 107 9.04 6.44 -7.41
CA ILE A 107 10.29 7.02 -7.91
C ILE A 107 11.05 7.71 -6.78
N PHE A 108 10.37 8.54 -5.97
CA PHE A 108 11.00 9.24 -4.85
C PHE A 108 11.52 8.30 -3.73
N ILE A 109 10.97 7.10 -3.56
CA ILE A 109 11.51 6.10 -2.63
C ILE A 109 12.91 5.66 -3.08
N TYR A 110 13.11 5.45 -4.38
CA TYR A 110 14.34 4.87 -4.90
C TYR A 110 15.36 5.92 -5.38
N VAL A 111 14.99 7.18 -5.56
CA VAL A 111 15.93 8.27 -5.91
C VAL A 111 17.19 8.31 -5.02
N PRO A 112 17.11 8.16 -3.68
CA PRO A 112 18.30 8.17 -2.82
C PRO A 112 19.28 7.00 -3.02
N LEU A 113 18.92 5.98 -3.81
CA LEU A 113 19.85 4.89 -4.16
C LEU A 113 20.73 5.22 -5.37
N TRP A 114 20.39 6.27 -6.10
CA TRP A 114 21.07 6.68 -7.35
C TRP A 114 21.90 7.96 -7.20
N LEU A 115 21.83 8.60 -6.03
CA LEU A 115 22.61 9.78 -5.63
C LEU A 115 23.61 9.39 -4.55
#